data_AF-A0A4R8LIK1-F1
#
_entry.id   AF-A0A4R8LIK1-F1
#
_cell.length_a   1.000
_cell.length_b   1.000
_cell.length_c   1.000
_cell.angle_alpha   90.00
_cell.angle_beta   90.00
_cell.angle_gamma   90.00
#
_symmetry.space_group_name_H-M   'P 1'
#
loop_
_entity.id
_entity.type
_entity.pdbx_description
1 polymer ?
#
loop_
_entity_poly.entity_id
_entity_poly.type
_entity_poly.pdbx_seq_one_letter_code
_entity_poly.pdbx_strand_id
1 'polypeptide(L)' 'MSLHKHWEVESICPRCEKVNIVQVPEGEHVVRVHCTHCEHGYDYTHIVKEFTEVEDD' A
#
# COMPACT_ATOMS: atom_id res chain seq x y z
N MET A 1 -9.37 13.96 16.65
CA MET A 1 -9.01 12.58 16.26
C MET A 1 -8.43 12.67 14.85
N SER A 2 -7.12 12.49 14.70
CA SER A 2 -6.46 12.63 13.40
C SER A 2 -6.76 11.39 12.56
N LEU A 3 -7.77 11.49 11.70
CA LEU A 3 -8.07 10.48 10.68
C LEU A 3 -6.99 10.58 9.60
N HIS A 4 -5.86 9.92 9.81
CA HIS A 4 -4.88 9.73 8.75
C HIS A 4 -5.52 8.82 7.69
N LYS A 5 -5.91 9.40 6.55
CA LYS A 5 -6.40 8.64 5.40
C LYS A 5 -5.29 7.71 4.94
N HIS A 6 -5.57 6.42 4.96
CA HIS A 6 -4.69 5.39 4.44
C HIS A 6 -5.49 4.47 3.53
N TRP A 7 -4.82 3.91 2.54
CA TRP A 7 -5.34 2.91 1.62
C TRP A 7 -4.82 1.55 2.06
N GLU A 8 -5.70 0.57 2.13
CA GLU A 8 -5.30 -0.82 2.33
C GLU A 8 -5.11 -1.48 0.98
N VAL A 9 -3.89 -1.94 0.71
CA VAL A 9 -3.53 -2.54 -0.58
C VAL A 9 -2.91 -3.90 -0.37
N GLU A 10 -3.19 -4.82 -1.30
CA GLU A 10 -2.59 -6.13 -1.32
C GLU A 10 -1.22 -6.09 -2.00
N SER A 11 -0.20 -6.56 -1.29
CA SER A 11 1.18 -6.59 -1.73
C SER A 11 1.71 -8.01 -1.70
N ILE A 12 2.23 -8.50 -2.80
CA ILE A 12 2.80 -9.85 -2.88
C ILE A 12 4.28 -9.77 -2.49
N CYS A 13 4.68 -10.54 -1.47
CA CYS A 13 6.08 -10.59 -1.06
C CYS A 13 6.93 -11.24 -2.18
N PRO A 14 8.01 -10.59 -2.64
CA PRO A 14 8.86 -11.12 -3.71
C PRO A 14 9.66 -12.37 -3.29
N ARG A 15 9.66 -12.70 -2.00
CA ARG A 15 10.45 -13.82 -1.45
C ARG A 15 9.65 -15.09 -1.21
N CYS A 16 8.45 -14.96 -0.63
CA CYS A 16 7.59 -16.11 -0.30
C CYS A 16 6.30 -16.16 -1.12
N GLU A 17 6.08 -15.17 -2.00
CA GLU A 17 4.92 -15.07 -2.89
C GLU A 17 3.57 -15.05 -2.15
N LYS A 18 3.61 -14.72 -0.84
CA LYS A 18 2.42 -14.55 -0.01
C LYS A 18 1.94 -13.10 -0.05
N VAL A 19 0.63 -12.94 0.01
CA VAL A 19 -0.04 -11.64 0.10
C VAL A 19 0.16 -11.05 1.50
N ASN A 20 0.48 -9.76 1.54
CA ASN A 20 0.49 -8.93 2.74
C ASN A 20 -0.46 -7.76 2.52
N ILE A 21 -1.17 -7.37 3.57
CA ILE A 21 -2.00 -6.17 3.57
C ILE A 21 -1.12 -5.02 4.05
N VAL A 22 -1.03 -3.97 3.23
CA VAL A 22 -0.19 -2.80 3.47
C VAL A 22 -1.07 -1.58 3.61
N GLN A 23 -0.82 -0.79 4.65
CA GLN A 23 -1.48 0.50 4.86
C GLN A 23 -0.61 1.60 4.26
N VAL A 24 -1.08 2.20 3.18
CA VAL A 24 -0.37 3.28 2.47
C VAL A 24 -1.01 4.61 2.86
N PRO A 25 -0.29 5.52 3.55
CA PRO A 25 -0.84 6.83 3.86
C PRO A 25 -1.05 7.66 2.58
N GLU A 26 -2.09 8.50 2.58
CA GLU A 26 -2.39 9.40 1.45
C GLU A 26 -1.16 10.28 1.12
N GLY A 27 -0.70 10.21 -0.14
CA GLY A 27 0.46 10.97 -0.65
C GLY A 27 1.80 10.22 -0.60
N GLU A 28 1.89 9.04 0.00
CA GLU A 28 3.12 8.25 0.06
C GLU A 28 3.18 7.21 -1.07
N HIS A 29 4.13 7.40 -1.99
CA HIS A 29 4.26 6.55 -3.19
C HIS A 29 5.07 5.27 -2.97
N VAL A 30 5.89 5.23 -1.93
CA VAL A 30 6.74 4.07 -1.59
C VAL A 30 6.61 3.80 -0.10
N VAL A 31 6.10 2.61 0.24
CA VAL A 31 5.95 2.17 1.62
C VAL A 31 6.83 0.95 1.85
N ARG A 32 7.60 0.97 2.94
CA ARG A 32 8.41 -0.18 3.33
C ARG A 32 7.55 -1.22 4.05
N VAL A 33 7.44 -2.39 3.47
CA VAL A 33 6.60 -3.49 3.95
C VAL A 33 7.47 -4.56 4.56
N HIS A 34 7.12 -5.00 5.77
CA HIS A 34 7.66 -6.23 6.34
C HIS A 34 6.67 -7.35 6.13
N CYS A 35 7.09 -8.40 5.40
CA CYS A 35 6.24 -9.55 5.19
C CYS A 35 5.96 -10.26 6.52
N THR A 36 4.68 -10.48 6.83
CA THR A 36 4.27 -11.20 8.06
C THR A 36 4.57 -12.70 8.00
N HIS A 37 4.89 -13.24 6.81
CA HIS A 37 5.15 -14.66 6.59
C HIS A 37 6.63 -15.03 6.67
N CYS A 38 7.53 -14.16 6.19
CA CYS A 38 8.96 -14.46 6.10
C CYS A 38 9.85 -13.38 6.69
N GLU A 39 9.27 -12.38 7.36
CA GLU A 39 9.93 -11.26 8.04
C GLU A 39 10.84 -10.40 7.15
N HIS A 40 10.81 -10.66 5.84
CA HIS A 40 11.60 -9.93 4.85
C HIS A 40 11.01 -8.53 4.64
N GLY A 41 11.85 -7.51 4.80
CA GLY A 41 11.53 -6.14 4.42
C GLY A 41 11.70 -5.92 2.92
N TYR A 42 10.71 -5.33 2.28
CA TYR A 42 10.78 -4.94 0.87
C TYR A 42 10.03 -3.61 0.66
N ASP A 43 10.46 -2.84 -0.33
CA ASP A 43 9.79 -1.59 -0.69
C ASP A 43 8.64 -1.88 -1.65
N TYR A 44 7.45 -1.42 -1.29
CA TYR A 44 6.26 -1.51 -2.11
C TYR A 44 5.94 -0.12 -2.66
N THR A 45 6.14 0.04 -3.97
CA THR A 45 5.76 1.26 -4.68
C THR A 45 4.29 1.19 -5.05
N HIS A 46 3.45 1.95 -4.36
CA HIS A 46 2.06 2.14 -4.76
C HIS A 46 2.02 3.22 -5.85
N ILE A 47 1.97 2.81 -7.11
CA ILE A 47 1.71 3.72 -8.23
C ILE A 47 0.19 3.86 -8.33
N VAL A 48 -0.38 4.92 -7.73
CA VAL A 48 -1.76 5.33 -7.99
C VAL A 48 -1.83 5.70 -9.47
N LYS A 49 -2.31 4.78 -10.31
CA LYS A 49 -2.21 4.95 -11.75
C LYS A 49 -3.32 5.82 -12.34
N GLU A 50 -4.45 5.98 -11.66
CA GLU A 50 -5.58 6.77 -12.17
C GLU A 50 -6.36 7.39 -11.01
N PHE A 51 -6.33 8.72 -10.91
CA PHE A 51 -7.34 9.49 -10.18
C PHE A 51 -8.47 9.75 -11.18
N THR A 52 -9.61 9.11 -11.00
CA THR A 52 -10.86 9.57 -11.61
C THR A 52 -11.50 10.52 -10.61
N GLU A 53 -11.32 11.82 -10.83
CA GLU A 53 -12.19 12.84 -10.21
C GLU A 53 -13.62 12.58 -10.69
N VAL A 54 -14.54 12.39 -9.74
CA VAL A 54 -15.98 12.31 -10.02
C VAL A 54 -16.57 13.65 -9.61
N GLU A 55 -17.00 14.45 -10.59
CA GLU A 55 -17.80 15.67 -10.35
C GLU A 55 -19.22 15.24 -9.92
N ASP A 56 -19.69 15.77 -8.79
CA ASP A 56 -21.08 15.66 -8.32
C ASP A 56 -21.81 16.90 -8.85
N ASP A 57 -22.70 16.71 -9.85
CA ASP A 57 -23.63 17.74 -10.37
C ASP A 57 -24.94 17.74 -9.58
#